data_AF-A0A2V6IKX5-F1
#
_entry.id   AF-A0A2V6IKX5-F1
#
_cell.length_a   1.000
_cell.length_b   1.000
_cell.length_c   1.000
_cell.angle_alpha   90.00
_cell.angle_beta   90.00
_cell.angle_gamma   90.00
#
_symmetry.space_group_name_H-M   'P 1'
#
loop_
_entity.id
_entity.type
_entity.pdbx_description
1 polymer ?
#
loop_
_entity_poly.entity_id
_entity_poly.type
_entity_poly.pdbx_seq_one_letter_code
_entity_poly.pdbx_strand_id
1 'polypeptide(L)'
;MSDERDKTWFGQPRGLTILFLTNMWELFSYYGMRTLLVYYMTKQLFFPQQKASLIYGSYVATAYFTPLLGGIAADRWLGKRRAVILGGSIMALGHFLMTFEAFFYFALVTIALGNGLFLPSLPSQINDLYRADDP
;
A
#
# COMPACT_ATOMS: atom_id res chain seq x y z
N MET A 1 27.80 24.77 -14.81
CA MET A 1 28.19 24.41 -13.44
C MET A 1 27.22 25.11 -12.49
N SER A 2 26.00 24.60 -12.39
CA SER A 2 24.95 25.17 -11.53
C SER A 2 24.82 24.26 -10.31
N ASP A 3 25.38 24.76 -9.20
CA ASP A 3 25.11 24.37 -7.83
C ASP A 3 23.62 24.62 -7.53
N GLU A 4 22.72 23.80 -8.08
CA GLU A 4 21.39 23.66 -7.50
C GLU A 4 21.56 22.81 -6.24
N ARG A 5 21.85 23.48 -5.12
CA ARG A 5 21.56 22.93 -3.79
C ARG A 5 20.07 22.64 -3.76
N ASP A 6 19.72 21.45 -4.24
CA ASP A 6 18.40 20.88 -4.16
C ASP A 6 17.97 21.08 -2.71
N LYS A 7 16.90 21.85 -2.52
CA LYS A 7 16.42 22.28 -1.20
C LYS A 7 16.17 21.03 -0.34
N THR A 8 17.17 20.63 0.42
CA THR A 8 17.16 19.40 1.21
C THR A 8 16.17 19.54 2.35
N TRP A 9 15.49 18.45 2.67
CA TRP A 9 14.62 18.40 3.84
C TRP A 9 15.25 17.42 4.83
N PHE A 10 15.59 17.91 6.03
CA PHE A 10 16.41 17.18 7.01
C PHE A 10 17.74 16.62 6.45
N GLY A 11 18.34 17.31 5.45
CA GLY A 11 19.58 16.87 4.81
C GLY A 11 19.43 15.73 3.79
N GLN A 12 18.19 15.37 3.42
CA GLN A 12 17.88 14.29 2.48
C GLN A 12 17.22 14.82 1.18
N PRO A 13 17.25 14.04 0.08
CA PRO A 13 16.56 14.38 -1.16
C PRO A 13 15.06 14.59 -0.93
N ARG A 14 14.47 15.61 -1.56
CA ARG A 14 13.04 15.96 -1.42
C ARG A 14 12.09 14.81 -1.76
N GLY A 15 12.47 13.98 -2.74
CA GLY A 15 11.72 12.80 -3.12
C GLY A 15 11.53 11.83 -1.95
N LEU A 16 12.50 11.75 -1.03
CA LEU A 16 12.44 10.87 0.13
C LEU A 16 11.29 11.28 1.05
N THR A 17 11.10 12.58 1.28
CA THR A 17 9.99 13.10 2.11
C THR A 17 8.63 12.68 1.53
N ILE A 18 8.49 12.74 0.21
CA ILE A 18 7.26 12.34 -0.48
C ILE A 18 7.05 10.83 -0.33
N LEU A 19 8.09 10.02 -0.58
CA LEU A 19 8.02 8.56 -0.42
C LEU A 19 7.71 8.18 1.03
N PHE A 20 8.35 8.83 2.00
CA PHE A 20 8.10 8.64 3.43
C PHE A 20 6.65 8.94 3.79
N LEU A 21 6.13 10.11 3.43
CA LEU A 21 4.75 10.48 3.74
C LEU A 21 3.74 9.55 3.04
N THR A 22 4.03 9.15 1.81
CA THR A 22 3.19 8.19 1.07
C THR A 22 3.17 6.84 1.79
N ASN A 23 4.33 6.34 2.22
CA ASN A 23 4.42 5.10 3.00
C ASN A 23 3.70 5.22 4.34
N MET A 24 3.87 6.34 5.04
CA MET A 24 3.25 6.57 6.34
C MET A 24 1.72 6.55 6.26
N TRP A 25 1.14 7.21 5.25
CA TRP A 25 -0.31 7.20 5.06
C TRP A 25 -0.85 5.83 4.66
N GLU A 26 -0.11 5.08 3.84
CA GLU A 26 -0.47 3.71 3.49
C GLU A 26 -0.51 2.83 4.73
N LEU A 27 0.56 2.83 5.54
CA LEU A 27 0.62 2.02 6.76
C LEU A 27 -0.46 2.41 7.76
N PHE A 28 -0.75 3.71 7.92
CA PHE A 28 -1.85 4.18 8.74
C PHE A 28 -3.19 3.58 8.29
N SER A 29 -3.48 3.64 6.98
CA SER A 29 -4.71 3.07 6.42
C SER A 29 -4.77 1.56 6.61
N TYR A 30 -3.68 0.85 6.29
CA TYR A 30 -3.61 -0.60 6.35
C TYR A 30 -3.79 -1.12 7.78
N TYR A 31 -3.02 -0.60 8.74
CA TYR A 31 -3.13 -1.05 10.14
C TYR A 31 -4.41 -0.56 10.82
N GLY A 32 -4.89 0.65 10.48
CA GLY A 32 -6.15 1.18 11.00
C GLY A 32 -7.33 0.31 10.60
N MET A 33 -7.46 0.01 9.29
CA MET A 33 -8.48 -0.90 8.78
C MET A 33 -8.34 -2.30 9.41
N ARG A 34 -7.13 -2.88 9.41
CA ARG A 34 -6.87 -4.23 9.92
C ARG A 34 -7.24 -4.40 11.40
N THR A 35 -6.99 -3.37 12.22
CA THR A 35 -7.33 -3.37 13.65
C THR A 35 -8.84 -3.43 13.87
N LEU A 36 -9.61 -2.70 13.06
CA LEU A 36 -11.07 -2.63 13.20
C LEU A 36 -11.80 -3.73 12.42
N LEU A 37 -11.14 -4.41 11.48
CA LEU A 37 -11.79 -5.31 10.53
C LEU A 37 -12.56 -6.46 11.18
N VAL A 38 -11.94 -7.16 12.15
CA VAL A 38 -12.60 -8.27 12.86
C VAL A 38 -13.75 -7.76 13.74
N TYR A 39 -13.55 -6.60 14.37
CA TYR A 39 -14.60 -5.96 15.16
C TYR A 39 -15.81 -5.60 14.27
N TYR A 40 -15.57 -5.01 13.10
CA TYR A 40 -16.61 -4.69 12.13
C TYR A 40 -17.36 -5.94 11.66
N MET A 41 -16.65 -7.01 11.27
CA MET A 41 -17.29 -8.27 10.84
C MET A 41 -18.17 -8.89 11.93
N THR A 42 -17.74 -8.84 13.19
CA THR A 42 -18.47 -9.49 14.30
C THR A 42 -19.59 -8.63 14.85
N LYS A 43 -19.44 -7.30 14.87
CA LYS A 43 -20.41 -6.37 15.47
C LYS A 43 -21.41 -5.77 14.49
N GLN A 44 -21.02 -5.54 13.23
CA GLN A 44 -21.89 -4.94 12.22
C GLN A 44 -22.42 -5.98 11.23
N LEU A 45 -21.55 -6.86 10.71
CA LEU A 45 -21.98 -7.92 9.78
C LEU A 45 -22.51 -9.18 10.47
N PHE A 46 -22.49 -9.21 11.81
CA PHE A 46 -22.94 -10.34 12.65
C PHE A 46 -22.31 -11.69 12.27
N PHE A 47 -21.09 -11.69 11.73
CA PHE A 47 -20.38 -12.93 11.43
C PHE A 47 -19.88 -13.58 12.74
N PRO A 48 -19.91 -14.93 12.82
CA PRO A 48 -19.31 -15.63 13.95
C PRO A 48 -17.79 -15.40 13.96
N GLN A 49 -17.20 -15.34 15.15
CA GLN A 49 -15.77 -15.05 15.35
C GLN A 49 -14.87 -15.96 14.49
N GLN A 50 -15.22 -17.24 14.36
CA GLN A 50 -14.47 -18.22 13.58
C GLN A 50 -14.41 -17.81 12.10
N LYS A 51 -15.54 -17.38 11.52
CA LYS A 51 -15.61 -16.91 10.14
C LYS A 51 -14.82 -15.61 9.97
N ALA A 52 -14.96 -14.68 10.90
CA ALA A 52 -14.23 -13.40 10.88
C ALA A 52 -12.70 -13.62 10.92
N SER A 53 -12.22 -14.51 11.78
CA SER A 53 -10.79 -14.88 11.86
C SER A 53 -10.28 -15.55 10.58
N LEU A 54 -11.07 -16.42 9.96
CA LEU A 54 -10.71 -17.05 8.67
C LEU A 54 -10.61 -16.02 7.54
N ILE A 55 -11.58 -15.11 7.43
CA ILE A 55 -11.57 -14.03 6.42
C ILE A 55 -10.35 -13.14 6.64
N TYR A 56 -10.11 -12.71 7.88
CA TYR A 56 -8.94 -11.89 8.23
C TYR A 56 -7.63 -12.58 7.88
N GLY A 57 -7.45 -13.86 8.26
CA GLY A 57 -6.25 -14.63 7.94
C GLY A 57 -6.04 -14.77 6.43
N SER A 58 -7.12 -15.03 5.68
CA SER A 58 -7.08 -15.14 4.22
C SER A 58 -6.72 -13.81 3.55
N TYR A 59 -7.31 -12.71 4.03
CA TYR A 59 -6.98 -11.36 3.56
C TYR A 59 -5.50 -11.05 3.78
N VAL A 60 -5.00 -11.29 5.00
CA VAL A 60 -3.59 -11.06 5.34
C VAL A 60 -2.68 -11.90 4.46
N ALA A 61 -2.94 -13.20 4.33
CA ALA A 61 -2.16 -14.09 3.47
C ALA A 61 -2.10 -13.57 2.02
N THR A 62 -3.24 -13.12 1.49
CA THR A 62 -3.32 -12.54 0.14
C THR A 62 -2.55 -11.23 0.03
N ALA A 63 -2.62 -10.36 1.04
CA ALA A 63 -1.90 -9.09 1.08
C ALA A 63 -0.37 -9.28 1.16
N TYR A 64 0.11 -10.40 1.71
CA TYR A 64 1.53 -10.76 1.68
C TYR A 64 1.95 -11.51 0.41
N PHE A 65 1.01 -12.20 -0.25
CA PHE A 65 1.28 -12.94 -1.49
C PHE A 65 1.27 -12.04 -2.74
N THR A 66 0.29 -11.14 -2.85
CA THR A 66 0.10 -10.26 -4.01
C THR A 66 1.31 -9.37 -4.34
N PRO A 67 2.14 -8.90 -3.38
CA PRO A 67 3.38 -8.18 -3.69
C PRO A 67 4.36 -8.94 -4.58
N LEU A 68 4.42 -10.28 -4.48
CA LEU A 68 5.29 -11.06 -5.37
C LEU A 68 4.89 -10.89 -6.84
N LEU A 69 3.59 -10.94 -7.12
CA LEU A 69 3.06 -10.76 -8.48
C LEU A 69 3.13 -9.28 -8.91
N GLY A 70 2.82 -8.37 -8.00
CA GLY A 70 2.84 -6.94 -8.26
C GLY A 70 4.24 -6.40 -8.56
N GLY A 71 5.28 -6.89 -7.88
CA GLY A 71 6.67 -6.55 -8.16
C GLY A 71 7.10 -6.98 -9.57
N ILE A 72 6.81 -8.23 -9.96
CA ILE A 72 7.08 -8.72 -11.32
C ILE A 72 6.35 -7.85 -12.36
N ALA A 73 5.11 -7.45 -12.09
CA ALA A 73 4.34 -6.61 -12.99
C ALA A 73 4.88 -5.17 -13.08
N ALA A 74 5.33 -4.62 -11.96
CA ALA A 74 5.98 -3.32 -11.89
C ALA A 74 7.28 -3.31 -12.71
N ASP A 75 8.11 -4.34 -12.56
CA ASP A 75 9.40 -4.43 -13.22
C ASP A 75 9.28 -4.65 -14.73
N ARG A 76 8.30 -5.46 -15.18
CA ARG A 76 8.18 -5.84 -16.60
C ARG A 76 7.33 -4.92 -17.45
N TRP A 77 6.26 -4.33 -16.89
CA TRP A 77 5.24 -3.65 -17.71
C TRP A 77 4.93 -2.22 -17.29
N LEU A 78 4.89 -1.93 -15.99
CA LEU A 78 4.34 -0.65 -15.51
C LEU A 78 5.41 0.40 -15.19
N GLY A 79 6.55 -0.03 -14.65
CA GLY A 79 7.53 0.82 -13.99
C GLY A 79 7.10 1.24 -12.57
N LYS A 80 8.09 1.48 -11.71
CA LYS A 80 7.93 1.73 -10.26
C LYS A 80 6.92 2.85 -9.96
N ARG A 81 7.05 4.01 -10.62
CA ARG A 81 6.20 5.19 -10.36
C ARG A 81 4.72 4.94 -10.69
N ARG A 82 4.43 4.30 -11.84
CA ARG A 82 3.05 4.01 -12.25
C ARG A 82 2.43 2.94 -11.36
N ALA A 83 3.22 1.93 -10.97
CA ALA A 83 2.77 0.90 -10.04
C ALA A 83 2.37 1.47 -8.68
N VAL A 84 3.13 2.44 -8.12
CA VAL A 84 2.75 3.14 -6.88
C VAL A 84 1.45 3.92 -7.03
N ILE A 85 1.31 4.73 -8.10
CA ILE A 85 0.10 5.54 -8.31
C ILE A 85 -1.12 4.63 -8.47
N LEU A 86 -1.02 3.62 -9.35
CA LEU A 86 -2.11 2.69 -9.61
C LEU A 86 -2.46 1.88 -8.35
N GLY A 87 -1.46 1.34 -7.66
CA GLY A 87 -1.66 0.58 -6.42
C GLY A 87 -2.32 1.43 -5.33
N GLY A 88 -1.84 2.65 -5.13
CA GLY A 88 -2.44 3.61 -4.19
C GLY A 88 -3.89 3.98 -4.54
N SER A 89 -4.18 4.24 -5.81
CA SER A 89 -5.56 4.53 -6.26
C SER A 89 -6.50 3.34 -6.07
N ILE A 90 -6.04 2.12 -6.38
CA ILE A 90 -6.80 0.89 -6.17
C ILE A 90 -7.07 0.69 -4.67
N MET A 91 -6.06 0.87 -3.80
CA MET A 91 -6.26 0.79 -2.35
C MET A 91 -7.26 1.82 -1.84
N ALA A 92 -7.17 3.07 -2.29
CA ALA A 92 -8.11 4.13 -1.90
C ALA A 92 -9.55 3.79 -2.31
N LEU A 93 -9.75 3.27 -3.52
CA LEU A 93 -11.05 2.78 -3.96
C LEU A 93 -11.55 1.62 -3.09
N GLY A 94 -10.69 0.66 -2.76
CA GLY A 94 -11.04 -0.44 -1.87
C GLY A 94 -11.46 0.02 -0.48
N HIS A 95 -10.76 1.00 0.11
CA HIS A 95 -11.16 1.58 1.40
C HIS A 95 -12.48 2.35 1.31
N PHE A 96 -12.75 3.03 0.20
CA PHE A 96 -14.06 3.66 -0.03
C PHE A 96 -15.19 2.62 -0.16
N LEU A 97 -14.93 1.53 -0.88
CA LEU A 97 -15.89 0.43 -1.03
C LEU A 97 -16.25 -0.25 0.30
N MET A 98 -15.33 -0.24 1.27
CA MET A 98 -15.61 -0.77 2.61
C MET A 98 -16.74 -0.06 3.36
N THR A 99 -17.11 1.16 2.95
CA THR A 99 -18.28 1.86 3.53
C THR A 99 -19.60 1.13 3.23
N PHE A 100 -19.64 0.31 2.19
CA PHE A 100 -20.85 -0.38 1.74
C PHE A 100 -20.74 -1.88 2.04
N GLU A 101 -21.63 -2.40 2.88
CA GLU A 101 -21.63 -3.81 3.32
C GLU A 101 -21.65 -4.79 2.14
N ALA A 102 -22.44 -4.50 1.10
CA ALA A 102 -22.57 -5.33 -0.09
C ALA A 102 -21.24 -5.55 -0.84
N PHE A 103 -20.31 -4.59 -0.74
CA PHE A 103 -19.03 -4.65 -1.43
C PHE A 103 -17.89 -5.16 -0.54
N PHE A 104 -18.15 -5.60 0.70
CA PHE A 104 -17.13 -5.96 1.68
C PHE A 104 -16.01 -6.88 1.14
N TYR A 105 -16.36 -8.03 0.55
CA TYR A 105 -15.34 -8.94 0.03
C TYR A 105 -14.60 -8.37 -1.17
N PHE A 106 -15.31 -7.66 -2.05
CA PHE A 106 -14.71 -7.02 -3.22
C PHE A 106 -13.74 -5.90 -2.80
N ALA A 107 -14.09 -5.15 -1.75
CA ALA A 107 -13.24 -4.15 -1.13
C ALA A 107 -11.93 -4.78 -0.62
N LEU A 108 -12.00 -5.90 0.12
CA LEU A 108 -10.81 -6.60 0.63
C LEU A 108 -9.88 -7.07 -0.50
N VAL A 109 -10.43 -7.65 -1.56
CA VAL A 109 -9.65 -8.07 -2.73
C VAL A 109 -9.00 -6.87 -3.40
N THR A 110 -9.75 -5.80 -3.60
CA THR A 110 -9.26 -4.56 -4.21
C THR A 110 -8.10 -3.97 -3.41
N ILE A 111 -8.23 -3.88 -2.08
CA ILE A 111 -7.16 -3.41 -1.19
C ILE A 111 -5.92 -4.30 -1.31
N ALA A 112 -6.08 -5.63 -1.26
CA ALA A 112 -4.96 -6.56 -1.36
C ALA A 112 -4.21 -6.42 -2.70
N LEU A 113 -4.93 -6.30 -3.82
CA LEU A 113 -4.32 -6.10 -5.14
C LEU A 113 -3.59 -4.76 -5.26
N GLY A 114 -4.19 -3.68 -4.73
CA GLY A 114 -3.55 -2.37 -4.70
C GLY A 114 -2.26 -2.38 -3.86
N ASN A 115 -2.29 -3.02 -2.70
CA ASN A 115 -1.12 -3.22 -1.85
C ASN A 115 -0.02 -4.00 -2.58
N GLY A 116 -0.40 -5.05 -3.33
CA GLY A 116 0.54 -5.85 -4.11
C GLY A 116 1.35 -5.03 -5.11
N LEU A 117 0.75 -4.05 -5.78
CA LEU A 117 1.48 -3.17 -6.71
C LEU A 117 2.27 -2.08 -5.98
N PHE A 118 1.72 -1.55 -4.88
CA PHE A 118 2.29 -0.42 -4.15
C PHE A 118 3.53 -0.80 -3.34
N LEU A 119 3.44 -1.87 -2.55
CA LEU A 119 4.42 -2.23 -1.52
C LEU A 119 5.83 -2.51 -2.06
N PRO A 120 6.05 -3.27 -3.14
CA PRO A 120 7.40 -3.48 -3.68
C PRO A 120 7.91 -2.25 -4.45
N SER A 121 7.01 -1.46 -5.04
CA SER A 121 7.34 -0.38 -5.97
C SER A 121 7.75 0.92 -5.29
N LEU A 122 7.25 1.19 -4.08
CA LEU A 122 7.57 2.42 -3.34
C LEU A 122 9.02 2.43 -2.83
N PRO A 123 9.50 1.46 -2.02
CA PRO A 123 10.87 1.48 -1.51
C PRO A 123 11.92 1.36 -2.63
N SER A 124 11.59 0.68 -3.73
CA SER A 124 12.50 0.55 -4.88
C SER A 124 12.86 1.88 -5.55
N GLN A 125 12.08 2.95 -5.33
CA GLN A 125 12.37 4.29 -5.84
C GLN A 125 13.38 5.06 -4.99
N ILE A 126 13.63 4.63 -3.75
CA ILE A 126 14.59 5.31 -2.86
C ILE A 126 15.98 5.28 -3.47
N ASN A 127 16.39 4.13 -4.03
CA ASN A 127 17.71 3.98 -4.67
C ASN A 127 17.89 4.93 -5.87
N ASP A 128 16.81 5.35 -6.52
CA ASP A 128 16.88 6.25 -7.67
C ASP A 128 17.04 7.73 -7.22
N LEU A 129 16.92 8.02 -5.93
CA LEU A 129 17.05 9.37 -5.35
C LEU A 129 18.47 9.71 -4.90
N TYR A 130 19.33 8.70 -4.72
CA TYR A 130 20.71 8.86 -4.29
C TYR A 130 21.66 8.58 -5.45
N ARG A 131 22.77 9.31 -5.48
CA ARG A 131 23.87 9.04 -6.41
C ARG A 131 24.70 7.89 -5.86
N ALA A 132 25.44 7.21 -6.74
CA ALA A 132 26.28 6.06 -6.35
C ALA A 132 27.42 6.45 -5.38
N ASP A 133 27.76 7.74 -5.32
CA ASP A 133 28.80 8.35 -4.50
C ASP A 133 28.27 9.05 -3.24
N ASP A 134 26.96 9.00 -2.97
CA ASP A 134 26.40 9.47 -1.70
C ASP A 134 26.84 8.52 -0.55
N PRO A 135 27.21 9.06 0.64
CA PRO A 135 27.78 8.30 1.75
C PRO A 135 26.81 7.34 2.45
#